data_AF-A0A2H0K8K0-F1
#
_entry.id   AF-A0A2H0K8K0-F1
#
_cell.length_a   1.000
_cell.length_b   1.000
_cell.length_c   1.000
_cell.angle_alpha   90.00
_cell.angle_beta   90.00
_cell.angle_gamma   90.00
#
_symmetry.space_group_name_H-M   'P 1'
#
loop_
_entity.id
_entity.type
_entity.pdbx_description
1 polymer ?
#
loop_
_entity_poly.entity_id
_entity_poly.type
_entity_poly.pdbx_seq_one_letter_code
_entity_poly.pdbx_strand_id
1 'polypeptide(L)'
;MLEELKSKSVNMSSLVETYDAAHSSDEFFKRSLRDLINKSKEESIKDVRGQRQPISINDESDFENIVEAIYRIRCNLFHGGKDANDLRDQVLVQDAAMILRQWIGKLVGSWG
;
A
#
# COMPACT_ATOMS: atom_id res chain seq x y z
N MET A 1 27.27 1.90 -10.72
CA MET A 1 26.91 0.51 -10.34
C MET A 1 26.97 0.25 -8.83
N LEU A 2 28.13 0.16 -8.16
CA LEU A 2 28.17 -0.09 -6.69
C LEU A 2 27.52 1.03 -5.86
N GLU A 3 27.76 2.29 -6.22
CA GLU A 3 27.16 3.44 -5.54
C GLU A 3 25.64 3.58 -5.82
N GLU A 4 25.17 3.12 -6.99
CA GLU A 4 23.72 3.08 -7.31
C GLU A 4 23.01 1.95 -6.58
N LEU A 5 23.68 0.81 -6.37
CA LEU A 5 23.13 -0.29 -5.57
C LEU A 5 23.06 0.09 -4.09
N LYS A 6 24.10 0.78 -3.56
CA LYS A 6 24.08 1.34 -2.21
C LYS A 6 23.00 2.42 -2.05
N SER A 7 22.84 3.33 -3.02
CA SER A 7 21.80 4.36 -2.92
C SER A 7 20.39 3.74 -2.99
N LYS A 8 20.18 2.74 -3.87
CA LYS A 8 18.92 1.98 -3.92
C LYS A 8 18.63 1.23 -2.63
N SER A 9 19.63 0.59 -2.02
CA SER A 9 19.44 -0.13 -0.75
C SER A 9 19.16 0.82 0.41
N VAL A 10 19.86 1.96 0.47
CA VAL A 10 19.63 3.00 1.49
C VAL A 10 18.23 3.60 1.33
N ASN A 11 17.79 3.87 0.09
CA ASN A 11 16.45 4.38 -0.17
C ASN A 11 15.36 3.38 0.24
N MET A 12 15.56 2.08 -0.01
CA MET A 12 14.61 1.06 0.40
C MET A 12 14.51 0.93 1.93
N SER A 13 15.65 1.01 2.64
CA SER A 13 15.66 1.02 4.11
C SER A 13 14.82 2.17 4.66
N SER A 14 15.03 3.39 4.13
CA SER A 14 14.27 4.57 4.55
C SER A 14 12.76 4.44 4.28
N LEU A 15 12.36 3.81 3.16
CA LEU A 15 10.95 3.55 2.86
C LEU A 15 10.30 2.60 3.88
N VAL A 16 10.99 1.52 4.23
CA VAL A 16 10.51 0.55 5.23
C VAL A 16 10.51 1.14 6.63
N GLU A 17 11.57 1.85 7.04
CA GLU A 17 11.65 2.50 8.35
C GLU A 17 10.54 3.52 8.57
N THR A 18 10.21 4.30 7.55
CA THR A 18 9.14 5.30 7.62
C THR A 18 7.76 4.66 7.58
N TYR A 19 7.63 3.51 6.91
CA TYR A 19 6.43 2.66 6.98
C TYR A 19 6.23 2.12 8.40
N ASP A 20 7.26 1.54 9.02
CA ASP A 20 7.23 1.01 10.38
C ASP A 20 6.95 2.11 11.41
N ALA A 21 7.51 3.31 11.20
CA ALA A 21 7.22 4.48 12.02
C ALA A 21 5.75 4.93 11.89
N ALA A 22 5.17 4.88 10.69
CA ALA A 22 3.75 5.17 10.49
C ALA A 22 2.88 4.09 11.15
N HIS A 23 3.20 2.81 10.92
CA HIS A 23 2.49 1.67 11.48
C HIS A 23 2.50 1.66 13.00
N SER A 24 3.62 1.98 13.65
CA SER A 24 3.72 1.99 15.10
C SER A 24 2.99 3.17 15.77
N SER A 25 3.00 4.35 15.15
CA SER A 25 2.58 5.60 15.79
C SER A 25 1.20 6.14 15.39
N ASP A 26 0.56 5.62 14.34
CA ASP A 26 -0.70 6.13 13.82
C ASP A 26 -1.83 5.08 13.86
N GLU A 27 -2.84 5.29 14.72
CA GLU A 27 -3.98 4.38 14.83
C GLU A 27 -4.89 4.36 13.60
N PHE A 28 -4.97 5.45 12.84
CA PHE A 28 -5.69 5.46 11.56
C PHE A 28 -4.96 4.63 10.53
N PHE A 29 -3.63 4.71 10.49
CA PHE A 29 -2.82 3.85 9.63
C PHE A 29 -3.05 2.38 9.95
N LYS A 30 -2.94 1.99 11.23
CA LYS A 30 -3.17 0.60 11.67
C LYS A 30 -4.55 0.11 11.29
N ARG A 31 -5.58 0.93 11.51
CA ARG A 31 -6.96 0.57 11.16
C ARG A 31 -7.11 0.35 9.66
N SER A 32 -6.68 1.31 8.84
CA SER A 32 -6.76 1.19 7.38
C SER A 32 -5.95 0.01 6.85
N LEU A 33 -4.80 -0.29 7.44
CA LEU A 33 -4.02 -1.46 7.05
C LEU A 33 -4.76 -2.76 7.35
N ARG A 34 -5.34 -2.91 8.56
CA ARG A 34 -6.12 -4.10 8.91
C ARG A 34 -7.35 -4.25 8.01
N ASP A 35 -8.07 -3.16 7.76
CA ASP A 35 -9.26 -3.17 6.89
C ASP A 35 -8.88 -3.57 5.47
N LEU A 36 -7.78 -3.02 4.93
CA LEU A 36 -7.25 -3.39 3.62
C LEU A 36 -6.84 -4.88 3.54
N ILE A 37 -6.14 -5.39 4.56
CA ILE A 37 -5.76 -6.81 4.65
C ILE A 37 -7.00 -7.69 4.63
N ASN A 38 -7.97 -7.40 5.50
CA ASN A 38 -9.21 -8.18 5.61
C ASN A 38 -9.95 -8.20 4.28
N LYS A 39 -10.12 -7.05 3.62
CA LYS A 39 -10.79 -6.97 2.31
C LYS A 39 -10.04 -7.71 1.20
N SER A 40 -8.72 -7.75 1.25
CA SER A 40 -7.90 -8.51 0.30
C SER A 40 -7.97 -10.03 0.53
N LYS A 41 -8.30 -10.46 1.75
CA LYS A 41 -8.49 -11.88 2.12
C LYS A 41 -9.91 -12.37 1.83
N GLU A 42 -10.91 -11.50 2.01
CA GLU A 42 -12.30 -11.78 1.61
C GLU A 42 -12.40 -12.01 0.08
N GLU A 43 -11.75 -11.14 -0.70
CA GLU A 43 -11.61 -11.31 -2.14
C GLU A 43 -10.26 -10.73 -2.57
N SER A 44 -9.47 -11.51 -3.30
CA SER A 44 -8.19 -11.06 -3.83
C SER A 44 -8.36 -9.86 -4.77
N ILE A 45 -7.41 -8.94 -4.74
CA ILE A 45 -7.39 -7.76 -5.60
C ILE A 45 -6.92 -8.19 -6.99
N LYS A 46 -7.86 -8.18 -7.95
CA LYS A 46 -7.61 -8.57 -9.34
C LYS A 46 -6.86 -7.47 -10.08
N ASP A 47 -6.18 -7.82 -11.17
CA ASP A 47 -5.77 -6.85 -12.18
C ASP A 47 -6.87 -6.71 -13.23
N VAL A 48 -7.48 -5.52 -13.33
CA VAL A 48 -8.51 -5.26 -14.34
C VAL A 48 -7.99 -5.44 -15.77
N ARG A 49 -6.67 -5.31 -15.97
CA ARG A 49 -6.02 -5.49 -17.28
C ARG A 49 -5.64 -6.95 -17.56
N GLY A 50 -5.79 -7.84 -16.58
CA GLY A 50 -5.48 -9.27 -16.71
C GLY A 50 -3.99 -9.58 -16.92
N GLN A 51 -3.07 -8.66 -16.59
CA GLN A 51 -1.64 -8.82 -16.81
C GLN A 51 -0.92 -9.49 -15.63
N ARG A 52 -1.55 -9.48 -14.46
CA ARG A 52 -0.98 -10.01 -13.21
C ARG A 52 -1.99 -10.89 -12.49
N GLN A 53 -1.48 -11.88 -11.76
CA GLN A 53 -2.32 -12.70 -10.89
C GLN A 53 -3.00 -11.84 -9.81
N PRO A 54 -4.18 -12.24 -9.32
CA PRO A 54 -4.80 -11.62 -8.16
C PRO A 54 -3.87 -11.65 -6.96
N ILE A 55 -3.93 -10.61 -6.13
CA ILE A 55 -3.08 -10.48 -4.94
C ILE A 55 -3.94 -10.35 -3.68
N SER A 56 -3.54 -11.05 -2.64
CA SER A 56 -4.04 -10.87 -1.27
C SER A 56 -2.87 -10.41 -0.40
N ILE A 57 -3.17 -9.64 0.65
CA ILE A 57 -2.15 -9.21 1.60
C ILE A 57 -1.99 -10.28 2.66
N ASN A 58 -0.77 -10.80 2.82
CA ASN A 58 -0.50 -11.92 3.72
C ASN A 58 -0.49 -11.48 5.19
N ASP A 59 0.35 -10.49 5.48
CA ASP A 59 0.68 -10.00 6.81
C ASP A 59 0.96 -8.50 6.82
N GLU A 60 0.81 -7.86 7.98
CA GLU A 60 1.11 -6.44 8.22
C GLU A 60 2.60 -6.11 8.06
N SER A 61 3.50 -7.10 8.22
CA SER A 61 4.94 -6.92 8.05
C SER A 61 5.44 -7.06 6.61
N ASP A 62 4.58 -7.53 5.68
CA ASP A 62 4.95 -7.75 4.28
C ASP A 62 4.83 -6.46 3.46
N PHE A 63 5.77 -5.54 3.71
CA PHE A 63 5.80 -4.22 3.11
C PHE A 63 5.67 -4.25 1.57
N GLU A 64 6.43 -5.12 0.90
CA GLU A 64 6.39 -5.21 -0.57
C GLU A 64 5.03 -5.67 -1.09
N ASN A 65 4.41 -6.65 -0.44
CA ASN A 65 3.08 -7.14 -0.78
C ASN A 65 2.01 -6.05 -0.56
N ILE A 66 2.11 -5.27 0.52
CA ILE A 66 1.21 -4.14 0.81
C ILE A 66 1.34 -3.06 -0.25
N VAL A 67 2.58 -2.69 -0.62
CA VAL A 67 2.84 -1.69 -1.67
C VAL A 67 2.32 -2.16 -3.03
N GLU A 68 2.52 -3.43 -3.42
CA GLU A 68 1.97 -3.96 -4.67
C GLU A 68 0.44 -4.01 -4.65
N ALA A 69 -0.19 -4.33 -3.52
CA ALA A 69 -1.65 -4.30 -3.37
C ALA A 69 -2.20 -2.87 -3.54
N ILE A 70 -1.58 -1.88 -2.89
CA ILE A 70 -1.94 -0.45 -3.04
C ILE A 70 -1.73 0.00 -4.49
N TYR A 71 -0.62 -0.39 -5.11
CA TYR A 71 -0.35 -0.11 -6.52
C TYR A 71 -1.46 -0.68 -7.43
N ARG A 72 -1.88 -1.92 -7.17
CA ARG A 72 -2.96 -2.58 -7.93
C ARG A 72 -4.28 -1.85 -7.78
N ILE A 73 -4.65 -1.45 -6.56
CA ILE A 73 -5.86 -0.67 -6.29
C ILE A 73 -5.84 0.64 -7.07
N ARG A 74 -4.72 1.37 -7.03
CA ARG A 74 -4.54 2.61 -7.80
C ARG A 74 -4.72 2.37 -9.30
N CYS A 75 -4.07 1.34 -9.85
CA CYS A 75 -4.18 1.01 -11.27
C CYS A 75 -5.62 0.67 -11.65
N ASN A 76 -6.31 -0.15 -10.85
CA ASN A 76 -7.72 -0.46 -11.09
C ASN A 76 -8.58 0.80 -11.05
N LEU A 77 -8.34 1.72 -10.12
CA LEU A 77 -9.08 2.99 -10.06
C LEU A 77 -8.96 3.79 -11.37
N PHE A 78 -7.75 3.93 -11.90
CA PHE A 78 -7.52 4.71 -13.14
C PHE A 78 -7.86 3.97 -14.43
N HIS A 79 -7.97 2.63 -14.39
CA HIS A 79 -8.31 1.81 -15.55
C HIS A 79 -9.76 1.29 -15.54
N GLY A 80 -10.62 1.82 -14.67
CA GLY A 80 -12.04 1.47 -14.62
C GLY A 80 -12.36 0.13 -13.94
N GLY A 81 -11.41 -0.43 -13.20
CA GLY A 81 -11.59 -1.63 -12.38
C GLY A 81 -12.10 -1.35 -10.96
N LYS A 82 -12.64 -0.15 -10.72
CA LYS A 82 -13.27 0.27 -9.46
C LYS A 82 -14.59 0.96 -9.74
N ASP A 83 -15.63 0.59 -8.98
CA ASP A 83 -16.95 1.23 -9.01
C ASP A 83 -17.13 2.12 -7.77
N ALA A 84 -17.52 3.39 -8.00
CA ALA A 84 -17.77 4.33 -6.92
C ALA A 84 -19.03 3.97 -6.10
N ASN A 85 -19.92 3.12 -6.59
CA ASN A 85 -21.10 2.64 -5.87
C ASN A 85 -20.86 1.32 -5.13
N ASP A 86 -19.75 0.64 -5.40
CA ASP A 86 -19.39 -0.59 -4.71
C ASP A 86 -18.70 -0.27 -3.38
N LEU A 87 -19.27 -0.75 -2.27
CA LEU A 87 -18.76 -0.47 -0.93
C LEU A 87 -17.36 -1.01 -0.71
N ARG A 88 -17.02 -2.16 -1.31
CA ARG A 88 -15.69 -2.74 -1.16
C ARG A 88 -14.66 -1.88 -1.90
N ASP A 89 -14.98 -1.41 -3.10
CA ASP A 89 -14.10 -0.53 -3.85
C ASP A 89 -13.89 0.82 -3.16
N GLN A 90 -14.93 1.39 -2.55
CA GLN A 90 -14.79 2.58 -1.70
C GLN A 90 -13.79 2.35 -0.56
N VAL A 91 -13.94 1.25 0.18
CA VAL A 91 -13.06 0.89 1.31
C VAL A 91 -11.62 0.70 0.83
N LEU A 92 -11.40 -0.11 -0.21
CA LEU A 92 -10.07 -0.38 -0.75
C LEU A 92 -9.35 0.91 -1.18
N VAL A 93 -10.05 1.82 -1.87
CA VAL A 93 -9.47 3.09 -2.33
C VAL A 93 -9.19 4.02 -1.15
N GLN A 94 -10.13 4.13 -0.19
CA GLN A 94 -9.98 4.99 0.98
C GLN A 94 -8.81 4.55 1.86
N ASP A 95 -8.72 3.26 2.17
CA ASP A 95 -7.65 2.72 3.03
C ASP A 95 -6.29 2.82 2.36
N ALA A 96 -6.19 2.50 1.07
CA ALA A 96 -4.96 2.69 0.30
C ALA A 96 -4.49 4.16 0.32
N ALA A 97 -5.42 5.11 0.17
CA ALA A 97 -5.10 6.53 0.23
C ALA A 97 -4.67 6.97 1.64
N MET A 98 -5.32 6.47 2.69
CA MET A 98 -4.99 6.79 4.08
C MET A 98 -3.59 6.28 4.46
N ILE A 99 -3.28 5.03 4.10
CA ILE A 99 -1.96 4.42 4.32
C ILE A 99 -0.88 5.27 3.64
N LEU A 100 -1.07 5.59 2.35
CA LEU A 100 -0.12 6.42 1.60
C LEU A 100 0.05 7.81 2.22
N ARG A 101 -1.03 8.46 2.64
CA ARG A 101 -0.97 9.81 3.24
C ARG A 101 -0.09 9.83 4.48
N GLN A 102 -0.28 8.89 5.39
CA GLN A 102 0.47 8.88 6.65
C GLN A 102 1.92 8.43 6.43
N TRP A 103 2.13 7.39 5.61
CA TRP A 103 3.47 6.90 5.30
C TRP A 103 4.31 7.96 4.58
N ILE A 104 3.79 8.57 3.52
CA ILE A 104 4.49 9.65 2.80
C ILE A 104 4.71 10.86 3.73
N GLY A 105 3.76 11.15 4.62
CA GLY A 105 3.94 12.19 5.63
C GLY A 105 5.17 11.95 6.52
N LYS A 106 5.38 10.71 6.99
CA LYS A 106 6.59 10.33 7.73
C LYS A 106 7.85 10.40 6.86
N LEU A 107 7.76 9.92 5.63
CA LEU A 107 8.90 9.92 4.70
C LEU A 107 9.38 11.34 4.40
N VAL A 108 8.48 12.25 4.04
CA VAL A 108 8.82 13.66 3.78
C VAL A 108 9.32 14.33 5.05
N GLY A 109 8.73 14.01 6.21
CA GLY A 109 9.18 14.53 7.51
C GLY A 109 10.59 14.08 7.90
N SER A 110 11.08 12.94 7.38
CA SER A 110 12.44 12.43 7.62
C SER A 110 13.53 13.11 6.79
N TRP A 111 13.15 13.94 5.82
CA TRP A 111 14.08 14.65 4.93
C TRP A 111 14.42 16.07 5.41
N GLY A 112 13.88 16.51 6.55
CA GLY A 112 14.18 17.77 7.22
C GLY A 112 14.98 17.55 8.49
#